data_AF-A0A959RNV5-F1
#
_entry.id   AF-A0A959RNV5-F1
#
_cell.length_a   1.000
_cell.length_b   1.000
_cell.length_c   1.000
_cell.angle_alpha   90.00
_cell.angle_beta   90.00
_cell.angle_gamma   90.00
#
_symmetry.space_group_name_H-M   'P 1'
#
loop_
_entity.id
_entity.type
_entity.pdbx_description
1 polymer ?
#
loop_
_entity_poly.entity_id
_entity_poly.type
_entity_poly.pdbx_seq_one_letter_code
_entity_poly.pdbx_strand_id
1 'polypeptide(L)' 'KMTEKTTAYSIDKLQDRGTFFVDPGESVYTGQIIAENVKPGDLVVNATEPKKLTNHRASGSDDANRIAP' A
#
# COMPACT_ATOMS: atom_id res chain seq x y z
N LYS A 1 20.67 -7.55 -12.63
CA LYS A 1 19.52 -7.88 -11.74
C LYS A 1 18.58 -6.69 -11.80
N MET A 2 17.29 -6.88 -12.07
CA MET A 2 16.30 -5.80 -12.03
C MET A 2 15.94 -5.57 -10.56
N THR A 3 16.44 -4.47 -9.99
CA THR A 3 16.22 -4.09 -8.59
C THR A 3 15.33 -2.86 -8.56
N GLU A 4 14.28 -2.91 -7.77
CA GLU A 4 13.29 -1.84 -7.61
C GLU A 4 13.39 -1.28 -6.19
N LYS A 5 13.03 -0.01 -6.00
CA LYS A 5 13.06 0.62 -4.67
C LYS A 5 11.75 0.41 -3.93
N THR A 6 11.84 0.03 -2.66
CA THR A 6 10.67 -0.07 -1.80
C THR A 6 10.07 1.32 -1.55
N THR A 7 8.75 1.39 -1.41
CA THR A 7 8.06 2.63 -1.05
C THR A 7 7.57 2.55 0.39
N ALA A 8 7.72 3.64 1.14
CA ALA A 8 7.18 3.73 2.51
C ALA A 8 5.68 3.43 2.57
N TYR A 9 4.93 3.83 1.54
CA TYR A 9 3.51 3.55 1.41
C TYR A 9 3.20 2.05 1.35
N SER A 10 3.97 1.26 0.59
CA SER A 10 3.74 -0.18 0.50
C SER A 10 4.12 -0.89 1.79
N ILE A 11 5.25 -0.49 2.40
CA ILE A 11 5.71 -1.07 3.67
C ILE A 11 4.67 -0.80 4.76
N ASP A 12 4.22 0.44 4.94
CA ASP A 12 3.20 0.83 5.93
C ASP A 12 1.89 0.05 5.76
N LYS A 13 1.39 -0.06 4.51
CA LYS A 13 0.19 -0.85 4.21
C LYS A 13 0.32 -2.34 4.54
N LEU A 14 1.53 -2.87 4.45
CA LEU A 14 1.80 -4.30 4.66
C LEU A 14 2.30 -4.62 6.07
N GLN A 15 2.70 -3.63 6.87
CA GLN A 15 3.16 -3.83 8.26
C GLN A 15 2.13 -4.57 9.13
N ASP A 16 0.83 -4.39 8.87
CA ASP A 16 -0.23 -5.14 9.55
C ASP A 16 -0.20 -6.66 9.27
N ARG A 17 0.44 -7.05 8.16
CA ARG A 17 0.54 -8.46 7.72
C ARG A 17 1.85 -9.13 8.13
N GLY A 18 2.81 -8.39 8.67
CA GLY A 18 4.14 -8.92 8.91
C GLY A 18 5.17 -7.90 9.36
N THR A 19 6.29 -8.42 9.87
CA THR A 19 7.44 -7.60 10.26
C THR A 19 8.39 -7.49 9.09
N PHE A 20 8.66 -6.27 8.62
CA PHE A 20 9.58 -6.00 7.52
C PHE A 20 11.02 -5.84 8.04
N PHE A 21 11.98 -6.37 7.29
CA PHE A 21 13.42 -6.24 7.58
C PHE A 21 14.11 -5.18 6.72
N VAL A 22 13.39 -4.62 5.74
CA VAL A 22 13.89 -3.62 4.79
C VAL A 22 13.30 -2.25 5.11
N ASP A 23 14.12 -1.23 4.98
CA ASP A 23 13.71 0.15 5.13
C ASP A 23 13.03 0.69 3.84
N PRO A 24 12.21 1.74 3.95
CA PRO A 24 11.66 2.42 2.78
C PRO A 24 12.75 3.09 1.94
N GLY A 25 12.80 2.75 0.65
CA GLY A 25 13.80 3.24 -0.31
C GLY A 25 14.96 2.26 -0.57
N GLU A 26 15.00 1.14 0.15
CA GLU A 26 15.93 0.04 -0.08
C GLU A 26 15.70 -0.58 -1.47
N SER A 27 16.78 -1.02 -2.13
CA SER A 27 16.69 -1.68 -3.44
C SER A 27 16.50 -3.18 -3.26
N VAL A 28 15.31 -3.67 -3.64
CA VAL A 28 14.93 -5.07 -3.54
C VAL A 28 14.82 -5.71 -4.92
N TYR A 29 15.03 -7.02 -5.00
CA TYR A 29 14.85 -7.78 -6.24
C TYR A 29 13.64 -8.72 -6.17
N THR A 30 13.14 -9.13 -7.34
CA THR A 30 12.00 -10.05 -7.44
C THR A 30 12.32 -11.40 -6.79
N GLY A 31 11.47 -11.85 -5.87
CA GLY A 31 11.66 -13.10 -5.12
C GLY A 31 12.57 -12.99 -3.90
N GLN A 32 13.02 -11.79 -3.54
CA GLN A 32 13.68 -11.53 -2.26
C GLN A 32 12.68 -11.66 -1.11
N ILE A 33 13.08 -12.33 -0.03
CA ILE A 33 12.33 -12.32 1.23
C ILE A 33 12.59 -10.97 1.92
N ILE A 34 11.53 -10.20 2.11
CA ILE A 34 11.60 -8.84 2.66
C ILE A 34 10.91 -8.68 4.02
N ALA A 35 10.09 -9.67 4.41
CA ALA A 35 9.29 -9.64 5.62
C ALA A 35 8.95 -11.05 6.12
N GLU A 36 8.65 -11.14 7.41
CA GLU A 36 8.05 -12.32 8.04
C GLU A 36 6.54 -12.14 8.17
N ASN A 37 5.79 -13.10 7.63
CA ASN A 37 4.32 -13.11 7.70
C ASN A 37 3.88 -13.58 9.10
N VAL A 38 2.91 -12.89 9.69
CA VAL A 38 2.33 -13.28 10.99
C VAL A 38 1.47 -14.55 10.92
N LYS A 39 1.03 -14.93 9.71
CA LYS A 39 0.23 -16.13 9.46
C LYS A 39 1.07 -17.24 8.84
N PRO A 40 0.75 -18.52 9.11
CA PRO A 40 1.39 -19.62 8.44
C PRO A 40 1.07 -19.60 6.94
N GLY A 41 2.12 -19.62 6.11
CA GLY A 41 2.04 -19.64 4.65
C GLY A 41 2.76 -18.46 3.99
N ASP A 42 3.19 -18.68 2.76
CA ASP A 42 3.88 -17.67 1.96
C ASP A 42 2.91 -16.62 1.41
N LEU A 43 3.27 -15.35 1.54
CA LEU A 43 2.51 -14.24 0.97
C LEU A 43 3.39 -13.45 0.01
N VAL A 44 3.05 -13.51 -1.28
CA VAL A 44 3.70 -12.69 -2.30
C VAL A 44 3.09 -11.29 -2.26
N VAL A 45 3.91 -10.30 -1.96
CA VAL A 45 3.49 -8.89 -1.84
C VAL A 45 4.34 -8.00 -2.73
N ASN A 46 3.76 -6.86 -3.14
CA ASN A 46 4.48 -5.83 -3.86
C ASN A 46 4.88 -4.71 -2.89
N ALA A 47 6.18 -4.53 -2.68
CA ALA A 47 6.75 -3.49 -1.82
C ALA A 47 7.09 -2.19 -2.55
N THR A 48 6.85 -2.09 -3.86
CA THR A 48 7.23 -0.96 -4.72
C THR A 48 6.02 -0.17 -5.23
N GLU A 49 4.81 -0.52 -4.79
CA GLU A 49 3.57 0.14 -5.20
C GLU A 49 3.58 1.63 -4.75
N PRO A 50 3.44 2.59 -5.67
CA PRO A 50 3.31 3.99 -5.30
C PRO A 50 1.92 4.28 -4.72
N LYS A 51 1.83 5.28 -3.83
CA LYS A 51 0.55 5.79 -3.34
C LYS A 51 -0.28 6.27 -4.53
N LYS A 52 -1.41 5.62 -4.82
CA LYS A 52 -2.38 6.15 -5.79
C LYS A 52 -2.97 7.44 -5.21
N LEU A 53 -2.57 8.57 -5.78
CA LEU A 53 -3.26 9.85 -5.61
C LEU A 53 -4.56 9.79 -6.43
N THR A 54 -5.53 9.00 -5.99
CA THR A 54 -6.89 9.23 -6.47
C THR A 54 -7.32 10.54 -5.81
N ASN A 55 -7.40 11.60 -6.59
CA ASN A 55 -8.20 12.77 -6.26
C ASN A 55 -9.61 12.24 -5.97
N HIS A 56 -9.86 11.86 -4.71
CA HIS A 56 -11.16 11.49 -4.18
C HIS A 56 -11.94 12.79 -4.12
N ARG A 57 -12.32 13.27 -5.32
CA ARG A 57 -13.25 14.36 -5.54
C ARG A 57 -14.47 13.95 -4.72
N ALA A 58 -14.79 14.74 -3.71
CA ALA A 58 -16.06 14.66 -3.02
C ALA A 58 -17.13 14.40 -4.08
N SER A 59 -17.70 13.19 -4.08
CA SER A 59 -19.06 13.04 -4.59
C SER A 59 -19.86 13.88 -3.61
N GLY A 60 -19.99 15.17 -3.92
CA GLY A 60 -20.95 16.04 -3.29
C GLY A 60 -22.29 15.37 -3.52
N SER A 61 -22.78 14.69 -2.49
CA SER A 61 -24.18 14.39 -2.33
C SER A 61 -24.89 15.74 -2.19
N ASP A 62 -25.09 16.42 -3.31
CA ASP A 62 -26.06 17.52 -3.41
C ASP A 62 -27.43 16.86 -3.63
N ASP A 63 -27.90 16.20 -2.59
CA ASP A 63 -29.17 15.48 -2.55
C ASP A 63 -29.84 15.78 -1.20
N ALA A 64 -30.02 17.07 -0.89
CA ALA A 64 -30.90 17.54 0.16
C ALA A 64 -31.07 19.06 0.07
N ASN A 65 -32.13 19.52 -0.58
CA ASN A 65 -33.15 20.36 0.07
C ASN A 65 -34.21 20.78 -0.95
N ARG A 66 -35.25 19.96 -1.10
CA ARG A 66 -36.57 20.44 -1.57
C ARG A 66 -37.14 21.33 -0.46
N ILE A 67 -37.00 22.64 -0.60
CA ILE A 67 -37.73 23.60 0.23
C ILE A 67 -39.09 23.83 -0.43
N ALA A 68 -40.14 23.30 0.18
CA ALA A 68 -41.51 23.81 0.06
C ALA A 68 -41.77 24.73 1.27
N PRO A 69 -42.43 25.87 1.07
CA PRO A 69 -43.88 25.92 1.25
C PRO A 69 -44.66 26.42 0.03
#